data_AF-A0A2K2TYC6-F1
#
_entry.id   AF-A0A2K2TYC6-F1
#
_cell.length_a   1.000
_cell.length_b   1.000
_cell.length_c   1.000
_cell.angle_alpha   90.00
_cell.angle_beta   90.00
_cell.angle_gamma   90.00
#
_symmetry.space_group_name_H-M   'P 1'
#
loop_
_entity.id
_entity.type
_entity.pdbx_description
1 polymer ?
#
loop_
_entity_poly.entity_id
_entity_poly.type
_entity_poly.pdbx_seq_one_letter_code
_entity_poly.pdbx_strand_id
1 'polypeptide(L)'
;MKSKFFEEVSKLATAKGFEEKGVEHGMLQLHLYGVLVAQVDESGWMLYTPYEEVFDIMGDIADARKRITEVQYPEGSEPIQTEGQSFGPTLS
;
A
#
# COMPACT_ATOMS: atom_id res chain seq x y z
N MET A 1 -1.59 16.23 -5.79
CA MET A 1 -2.09 15.99 -4.42
C MET A 1 -1.98 14.49 -4.18
N LYS A 2 -1.36 14.04 -3.08
CA LYS A 2 -1.22 12.62 -2.77
C LYS A 2 -2.52 12.09 -2.16
N SER A 3 -2.81 10.80 -2.33
CA SER A 3 -3.95 10.19 -1.65
C SER A 3 -3.68 10.08 -0.15
N LYS A 4 -4.74 9.90 0.65
CA LYS A 4 -4.59 9.62 2.09
C LYS A 4 -3.74 8.37 2.34
N PHE A 5 -3.85 7.37 1.46
CA PHE A 5 -3.05 6.16 1.54
C PHE A 5 -1.56 6.46 1.34
N PHE A 6 -1.19 7.17 0.27
CA PHE A 6 0.21 7.56 0.06
C PHE A 6 0.75 8.49 1.14
N GLU A 7 -0.06 9.39 1.70
CA GLU A 7 0.36 10.20 2.85
C GLU A 7 0.68 9.34 4.08
N GLU A 8 -0.13 8.33 4.37
CA GLU A 8 0.11 7.40 5.47
C GLU A 8 1.36 6.55 5.24
N VAL A 9 1.51 5.96 4.04
CA VAL A 9 2.72 5.21 3.67
C VAL A 9 3.96 6.09 3.75
N SER A 10 3.90 7.34 3.30
CA SER A 10 5.02 8.29 3.38
C SER A 10 5.44 8.53 4.84
N LYS A 11 4.48 8.66 5.77
CA LYS A 11 4.76 8.84 7.20
C LYS A 11 5.39 7.61 7.83
N LEU A 12 4.85 6.42 7.55
CA LEU A 12 5.38 5.14 8.02
C LEU A 12 6.80 4.92 7.51
N ALA A 13 7.03 5.22 6.23
CA ALA A 13 8.33 5.10 5.59
C ALA A 13 9.36 6.05 6.22
N THR A 14 9.00 7.32 6.38
CA THR A 14 9.88 8.32 7.02
C THR A 14 10.25 7.91 8.45
N ALA A 15 9.29 7.38 9.21
CA ALA A 15 9.52 6.93 10.60
C ALA A 15 10.52 5.75 10.70
N LYS A 16 10.67 4.98 9.62
CA LYS A 16 11.63 3.86 9.51
C LYS A 16 12.90 4.21 8.74
N GLY A 17 13.13 5.49 8.46
CA GLY A 17 14.35 5.96 7.81
C GLY A 17 14.35 5.90 6.28
N PHE A 18 13.21 5.60 5.65
CA PHE A 18 13.07 5.72 4.20
C PHE A 18 12.87 7.18 3.79
N GLU A 19 13.39 7.51 2.62
CA GLU A 19 13.12 8.76 1.93
C GLU A 19 12.03 8.56 0.87
N GLU A 20 10.95 9.32 0.95
CA GLU A 20 9.95 9.37 -0.10
C GLU A 20 10.36 10.37 -1.19
N LYS A 21 10.34 9.95 -2.46
CA LYS A 21 10.83 10.74 -3.61
C LYS A 21 9.74 11.14 -4.62
N GLY A 22 8.47 11.02 -4.25
CA GLY A 22 7.33 11.34 -5.10
C GLY A 22 6.60 10.10 -5.59
N VAL A 23 5.63 10.34 -6.47
CA VAL A 23 4.88 9.29 -7.15
C VAL A 23 5.27 9.31 -8.62
N GLU A 24 5.75 8.17 -9.11
CA GLU A 24 6.11 7.96 -10.52
C GLU A 24 5.32 6.77 -11.05
N HIS A 25 4.72 6.92 -12.24
CA HIS A 25 3.92 5.88 -12.87
C HIS A 25 2.82 5.27 -11.98
N GLY A 26 2.26 6.08 -11.07
CA GLY A 26 1.23 5.63 -10.12
C GLY A 26 1.77 4.91 -8.88
N MET A 27 3.09 4.86 -8.70
CA MET A 27 3.75 4.21 -7.58
C MET A 27 4.48 5.24 -6.72
N LEU A 28 4.25 5.22 -5.41
CA LEU A 28 5.03 5.98 -4.44
C LEU A 28 6.44 5.40 -4.33
N GLN A 29 7.46 6.23 -4.51
CA GLN A 29 8.87 5.85 -4.58
C GLN A 29 9.53 5.96 -3.20
N LEU A 30 10.01 4.83 -2.65
CA LEU A 30 10.67 4.75 -1.35
C LEU A 30 12.15 4.39 -1.52
N HIS A 31 13.00 5.24 -0.95
CA HIS A 31 14.45 5.12 -1.05
C HIS A 31 15.08 4.86 0.32
N LEU A 32 16.18 4.12 0.36
CA LEU A 32 17.07 4.00 1.51
C LEU A 32 18.47 4.40 1.08
N TYR A 33 19.10 5.29 1.84
CA TYR A 33 20.46 5.78 1.56
C TYR A 33 20.60 6.32 0.11
N GLY A 34 19.56 6.97 -0.40
CA GLY A 34 19.51 7.50 -1.78
C GLY A 34 19.27 6.46 -2.88
N VAL A 35 19.06 5.19 -2.54
CA VAL A 35 18.78 4.10 -3.51
C VAL A 35 17.30 3.75 -3.50
N LEU A 36 16.67 3.59 -4.66
CA LEU A 36 15.30 3.11 -4.77
C LEU A 36 15.22 1.65 -4.31
N VAL A 37 14.43 1.39 -3.26
CA VAL A 37 14.32 0.06 -2.64
C VAL A 37 12.91 -0.50 -2.63
N ALA A 38 11.90 0.37 -2.69
CA ALA A 38 10.51 -0.06 -2.77
C ALA A 38 9.66 0.96 -3.55
N GLN A 39 8.63 0.44 -4.20
CA GLN A 39 7.61 1.21 -4.89
C GLN A 39 6.24 0.68 -4.47
N VAL A 40 5.29 1.54 -4.14
CA VAL A 40 3.98 1.14 -3.62
C VAL A 40 2.86 1.77 -4.45
N ASP A 41 1.94 0.98 -4.99
CA ASP A 41 0.75 1.53 -5.67
C ASP A 41 -0.40 1.83 -4.70
N GLU A 42 -1.46 2.47 -5.20
CA GLU A 42 -2.64 2.81 -4.38
C GLU A 42 -3.36 1.58 -3.79
N SER A 43 -3.22 0.40 -4.39
CA SER A 43 -3.81 -0.84 -3.86
C SER A 43 -2.99 -1.46 -2.72
N GLY A 44 -1.78 -0.96 -2.48
CA GLY A 44 -0.83 -1.49 -1.52
C GLY A 44 0.10 -2.57 -2.10
N TRP A 45 0.09 -2.79 -3.42
CA TRP A 45 1.04 -3.68 -4.06
C TRP A 45 2.43 -3.04 -4.07
N MET A 46 3.45 -3.87 -3.83
CA MET A 46 4.83 -3.41 -3.69
C MET A 46 5.76 -4.08 -4.71
N LEU A 47 6.54 -3.27 -5.43
CA LEU A 47 7.77 -3.72 -6.08
C LEU A 47 8.92 -3.40 -5.13
N TYR A 48 9.79 -4.37 -4.83
CA TYR A 48 10.80 -4.14 -3.81
C TYR A 48 12.09 -4.94 -4.01
N THR A 49 13.16 -4.41 -3.41
CA THR A 49 14.42 -5.10 -3.18
C THR A 49 14.34 -5.79 -1.81
N PRO A 50 14.76 -7.06 -1.66
CA PRO A 50 14.58 -7.85 -0.44
C PRO A 50 15.59 -7.47 0.65
N TYR A 51 15.51 -6.23 1.13
CA TYR A 51 16.23 -5.75 2.30
C TYR A 51 15.38 -5.93 3.56
N GLU A 52 16.03 -6.16 4.70
CA GLU A 52 15.36 -6.41 5.98
C GLU A 52 14.45 -5.23 6.36
N GLU A 53 14.92 -4.01 6.14
CA GLU A 53 14.20 -2.77 6.38
C GLU A 53 12.90 -2.67 5.57
N VAL A 54 12.88 -3.27 4.37
CA VAL A 54 11.67 -3.28 3.51
C VAL A 54 10.64 -4.28 4.03
N PHE A 55 11.09 -5.41 4.57
CA PHE A 55 10.17 -6.35 5.22
C PHE A 55 9.54 -5.76 6.47
N ASP A 56 10.30 -4.97 7.23
CA ASP A 56 9.81 -4.31 8.45
C ASP A 56 8.68 -3.30 8.18
N ILE A 57 8.63 -2.69 6.99
CA ILE A 57 7.56 -1.73 6.64
C ILE A 57 6.40 -2.38 5.88
N MET A 58 6.61 -3.53 5.24
CA MET A 58 5.60 -4.19 4.40
C MET A 58 4.31 -4.49 5.17
N GLY A 59 4.43 -4.95 6.43
CA GLY A 59 3.27 -5.19 7.31
C GLY A 59 2.49 -3.90 7.61
N ASP A 60 3.19 -2.82 7.92
CA ASP A 60 2.57 -1.53 8.24
C ASP A 60 1.81 -0.95 7.03
N ILE A 61 2.34 -1.12 5.82
CA ILE A 61 1.68 -0.72 4.57
C ILE A 61 0.41 -1.53 4.34
N ALA A 62 0.47 -2.85 4.54
CA ALA A 62 -0.70 -3.72 4.40
C ALA A 62 -1.80 -3.36 5.41
N ASP A 63 -1.42 -3.06 6.66
CA ASP A 63 -2.36 -2.64 7.69
C ASP A 63 -2.93 -1.24 7.43
N ALA A 64 -2.10 -0.29 6.96
CA ALA A 64 -2.57 1.02 6.51
C ALA A 64 -3.60 0.89 5.38
N ARG A 65 -3.38 -0.02 4.42
CA ARG A 65 -4.32 -0.25 3.32
C ARG A 65 -5.66 -0.76 3.85
N LYS A 66 -5.66 -1.70 4.80
CA LYS A 66 -6.91 -2.19 5.42
C LYS A 66 -7.66 -1.06 6.13
N ARG A 67 -6.97 -0.28 6.99
CA ARG A 67 -7.57 0.84 7.73
C ARG A 67 -8.13 1.93 6.83
N ILE A 68 -7.45 2.24 5.72
CA ILE A 68 -7.86 3.31 4.79
C ILE A 68 -8.91 2.79 3.78
N THR A 69 -8.99 1.47 3.56
CA THR A 69 -10.07 0.82 2.78
C THR A 69 -11.35 0.66 3.60
N GLU A 70 -11.27 0.61 4.94
CA GLU A 70 -12.41 0.91 5.83
C GLU A 70 -12.78 2.40 5.71
N VAL A 71 -13.28 2.76 4.52
CA VAL A 71 -14.05 3.98 4.31
C VAL A 71 -15.33 3.79 5.11
N GLN A 72 -15.51 4.61 6.15
CA GLN A 72 -16.80 4.73 6.84
C GLN A 72 -17.87 5.00 5.79
N TYR A 73 -18.76 4.04 5.62
CA TYR A 73 -19.97 4.24 4.88
C TYR A 73 -20.85 5.22 5.67
N PRO A 74 -21.47 6.22 5.03
CA PRO A 74 -22.53 6.96 5.68
C PRO A 74 -23.59 5.96 6.17
N GLU A 75 -24.16 6.19 7.36
CA GLU A 75 -25.19 5.32 7.95
C GLU A 75 -26.23 4.94 6.89
N GLY A 76 -26.36 3.65 6.58
CA GLY A 76 -27.25 3.13 5.53
C GLY A 76 -26.61 2.86 4.16
N SER A 77 -25.30 3.01 3.99
CA SER A 77 -24.59 2.65 2.76
C SER A 77 -23.67 1.45 2.95
N GLU A 78 -24.15 0.33 3.49
CA GLU A 78 -23.30 -0.85 3.71
C GLU A 78 -22.60 -1.31 2.40
N PRO A 79 -21.37 -1.86 2.48
CA PRO A 79 -20.76 -2.49 1.32
C PRO A 79 -21.63 -3.66 0.88
N ILE A 80 -21.94 -3.71 -0.41
CA ILE A 80 -22.48 -4.92 -1.01
C ILE A 80 -21.42 -6.00 -0.84
N GLN A 81 -21.63 -6.91 0.10
CA GLN A 81 -20.89 -8.16 0.16
C GLN A 81 -21.18 -8.87 -1.15
N THR A 82 -20.22 -8.85 -2.08
CA THR A 82 -20.30 -9.67 -3.28
C THR A 82 -19.93 -11.09 -2.86
N GLU A 83 -20.90 -11.78 -2.25
CA GLU A 83 -20.86 -13.24 -2.14
C GLU A 83 -20.80 -13.80 -3.57
N GLY A 84 -19.60 -14.19 -4.03
CA GLY A 84 -19.46 -14.83 -5.33
C GLY A 84 -18.13 -14.68 -6.08
N GLN A 85 -17.09 -14.02 -5.55
CA GLN A 85 -15.77 -14.06 -6.20
C GLN A 85 -15.00 -15.34 -5.87
N SER A 86 -15.41 -16.42 -6.54
CA SER A 86 -14.60 -17.62 -6.75
C SER A 86 -13.39 -17.26 -7.61
N PHE A 87 -12.22 -17.14 -6.99
CA PHE A 87 -10.94 -17.18 -7.70
C PHE A 87 -10.34 -18.59 -7.58
N GLY A 88 -10.67 -19.45 -8.54
CA GLY A 88 -10.00 -20.74 -8.76
C GLY A 88 -9.98 -21.04 -10.25
N PRO A 89 -8.84 -21.45 -10.84
CA PRO A 89 -8.76 -21.70 -12.27
C PRO A 89 -9.54 -22.98 -12.62
N THR A 90 -10.39 -22.90 -13.64
CA THR A 90 -10.98 -24.07 -14.30
C THR A 90 -9.86 -24.82 -15.03
N LEU A 91 -9.43 -25.96 -14.50
CA LEU A 91 -8.62 -26.93 -15.24
C LEU A 91 -9.48 -28.14 -15.56
N SER A 92 -9.83 -28.22 -16.86
CA SER A 92 -10.30 -29.34 -17.69
C SER A 92 -11.35 -30.29 -17.11
#